data_AF-A0A5S3WFD8-F1
#
_entry.id   AF-A0A5S3WFD8-F1
#
_cell.length_a   1.000
_cell.length_b   1.000
_cell.length_c   1.000
_cell.angle_alpha   90.00
_cell.angle_beta   90.00
_cell.angle_gamma   90.00
#
_symmetry.space_group_name_H-M   'P 1'
#
loop_
_entity.id
_entity.type
_entity.pdbx_description
1 polymer ?
#
loop_
_entity_poly.entity_id
_entity_poly.type
_entity_poly.pdbx_seq_one_letter_code
_entity_poly.pdbx_strand_id
1 'polypeptide(L)'
;DMDMPYLQNPVSSDGSISGTSQCPTSGQVSYQGKVDRQGNGAVLAKFSNCVMYNENEKVDGSVTVAIDSNAGTNGEVAMLFNNLTSSNTEQQIKLTGSFITSPGYDTVTGQDTSSIKQHILVEVDGSNQIISELTVSESSYNNHMDYHENLQLEGTLTFSNEGVLTLAGKEMYGYSPNFQKGELRFEGSDKNITLDFDYPNIAYYEDSNKDGQYDLGTYLTNMQMEQFISATLGEITPVALNLMSLPPIAYTPERNYSDEYFATSPISVENGYYEDPDTAMDQLEVSFRWYLNGQVIEGQTTNTLPAGIAVFGDTLEVAMVVSDSANIVVSPTLSLELQDSPAQLALEGLDGTIAAGQTVSFT
;
A
#
# COMPACT_ATOMS: atom_id res chain seq x y z
N ASP A 1 -5.32 -1.90 17.71
CA ASP A 1 -5.98 -2.67 18.77
C ASP A 1 -6.68 -1.74 19.75
N MET A 2 -8.01 -1.83 19.87
CA MET A 2 -8.75 -1.21 20.96
C MET A 2 -8.83 -2.22 22.10
N ASP A 3 -8.02 -2.04 23.13
CA ASP A 3 -8.01 -2.91 24.31
C ASP A 3 -9.23 -2.57 25.18
N MET A 4 -10.33 -3.29 24.96
CA MET A 4 -11.60 -3.07 25.66
C MET A 4 -11.50 -3.58 27.11
N PRO A 5 -12.03 -2.84 28.10
CA PRO A 5 -11.96 -3.25 29.51
C PRO A 5 -12.66 -4.61 29.73
N TYR A 6 -11.97 -5.53 30.41
CA TYR A 6 -12.49 -6.86 30.74
C TYR A 6 -13.83 -6.78 31.51
N LEU A 7 -14.88 -7.36 30.94
CA LEU A 7 -16.17 -7.55 31.60
C LEU A 7 -16.08 -8.70 32.60
N GLN A 8 -15.96 -8.40 33.90
CA GLN A 8 -16.19 -9.40 34.95
C GLN A 8 -17.69 -9.52 35.26
N ASN A 9 -18.33 -10.51 34.63
CA ASN A 9 -19.58 -11.20 35.04
C ASN A 9 -20.71 -10.38 35.74
N PRO A 10 -21.45 -9.48 35.05
CA PRO A 10 -22.63 -8.83 35.59
C PRO A 10 -23.97 -9.38 35.04
N VAL A 11 -24.01 -10.66 34.60
CA VAL A 11 -25.26 -11.28 34.13
C VAL A 11 -26.06 -11.77 35.34
N SER A 12 -27.21 -11.13 35.57
CA SER A 12 -28.16 -11.53 36.61
C SER A 12 -28.85 -12.85 36.24
N SER A 13 -29.43 -13.54 37.22
CA SER A 13 -30.11 -14.83 37.02
C SER A 13 -31.31 -14.78 36.06
N ASP A 14 -31.86 -13.59 35.82
CA ASP A 14 -32.92 -13.30 34.86
C ASP A 14 -32.39 -12.89 33.47
N GLY A 15 -31.07 -12.96 33.26
CA GLY A 15 -30.39 -12.57 32.03
C GLY A 15 -30.13 -11.07 31.89
N SER A 16 -30.52 -10.25 32.88
CA SER A 16 -30.29 -8.80 32.85
C SER A 16 -28.81 -8.49 33.06
N ILE A 17 -28.27 -7.56 32.26
CA ILE A 17 -26.89 -7.10 32.32
C ILE A 17 -26.92 -5.63 32.70
N SER A 18 -26.26 -5.27 33.80
CA SER A 18 -26.09 -3.87 34.18
C SER A 18 -24.81 -3.70 35.00
N GLY A 19 -24.04 -2.66 34.72
CA GLY A 19 -22.84 -2.37 35.49
C GLY A 19 -22.08 -1.16 34.98
N THR A 20 -21.00 -0.83 35.68
CA THR A 20 -20.06 0.22 35.29
C THR A 20 -18.64 -0.26 35.52
N SER A 21 -17.74 0.05 34.60
CA SER A 21 -16.30 -0.19 34.74
C SER A 21 -15.55 1.12 34.51
N GLN A 22 -14.40 1.29 35.18
CA GLN A 22 -13.49 2.38 34.88
C GLN A 22 -12.77 2.12 33.56
N CYS A 23 -12.53 3.17 32.78
CA CYS A 23 -11.64 3.10 31.63
C CYS A 23 -10.17 3.07 32.09
N PRO A 24 -9.22 2.61 31.25
CA PRO A 24 -7.85 2.31 31.68
C PRO A 24 -7.14 3.44 32.44
N THR A 25 -7.29 4.68 31.97
CA THR A 25 -6.66 5.86 32.58
C THR A 25 -7.68 6.71 33.34
N SER A 26 -8.78 7.09 32.69
CA SER A 26 -9.87 7.85 33.32
C SER A 26 -11.17 7.71 32.54
N GLY A 27 -12.28 8.15 33.13
CA GLY A 27 -13.61 7.98 32.56
C GLY A 27 -14.22 6.62 32.91
N GLN A 28 -15.39 6.35 32.33
CA GLN A 28 -16.15 5.14 32.66
C GLN A 28 -16.92 4.60 31.46
N VAL A 29 -17.14 3.29 31.48
CA VAL A 29 -18.10 2.60 30.61
C VAL A 29 -19.26 2.10 31.45
N SER A 30 -20.49 2.41 31.03
CA SER A 30 -21.68 1.76 31.59
C SER A 30 -22.23 0.73 30.62
N TYR A 31 -22.72 -0.37 31.18
CA TYR A 31 -23.29 -1.49 30.45
C TYR A 31 -24.75 -1.64 30.83
N GLN A 32 -25.61 -1.90 29.84
CA GLN A 32 -27.00 -2.21 30.05
C GLN A 32 -27.49 -3.16 28.95
N GLY A 33 -28.16 -4.24 29.31
CA GLY A 33 -28.65 -5.18 28.33
C GLY A 33 -29.45 -6.31 28.93
N LYS A 34 -29.84 -7.25 28.08
CA LYS A 34 -30.49 -8.48 28.48
C LYS A 34 -30.17 -9.57 27.48
N VAL A 35 -29.88 -10.76 27.97
CA VAL A 35 -29.72 -11.97 27.18
C VAL A 35 -30.63 -13.08 27.69
N ASP A 36 -31.06 -13.99 26.82
CA ASP A 36 -31.76 -15.20 27.21
C ASP A 36 -30.78 -16.33 27.58
N ARG A 37 -31.30 -17.54 27.82
CA ARG A 37 -30.46 -18.70 28.19
C ARG A 37 -29.62 -19.24 27.04
N GLN A 38 -29.96 -18.88 25.81
CA GLN A 38 -29.25 -19.25 24.59
C GLN A 38 -28.18 -18.21 24.23
N GLY A 39 -28.13 -17.08 24.94
CA GLY A 39 -27.20 -15.99 24.68
C GLY A 39 -27.76 -14.93 23.74
N ASN A 40 -29.02 -15.05 23.32
CA ASN A 40 -29.65 -14.09 22.43
C ASN A 40 -30.07 -12.84 23.19
N GLY A 41 -29.85 -11.69 22.59
CA GLY A 41 -30.22 -10.43 23.20
C GLY A 41 -29.29 -9.31 22.78
N ALA A 42 -29.32 -8.22 23.53
CA ALA A 42 -28.53 -7.03 23.21
C ALA A 42 -27.91 -6.41 24.45
N VAL A 43 -26.69 -5.90 24.29
CA VAL A 43 -25.91 -5.23 25.32
C VAL A 43 -25.40 -3.91 24.77
N LEU A 44 -25.84 -2.80 25.38
CA LEU A 44 -25.33 -1.46 25.19
C LEU A 44 -24.12 -1.23 26.09
N ALA A 45 -23.00 -0.81 25.51
CA ALA A 45 -21.87 -0.20 26.18
C ALA A 45 -21.84 1.29 25.87
N LYS A 46 -21.88 2.14 26.89
CA LYS A 46 -21.78 3.60 26.77
C LYS A 46 -20.50 4.08 27.42
N PHE A 47 -19.64 4.69 26.61
CA PHE A 47 -18.39 5.29 27.01
C PHE A 47 -18.65 6.74 27.43
N SER A 48 -17.92 7.24 28.43
CA SER A 48 -18.07 8.61 28.91
C SER A 48 -16.72 9.15 29.35
N ASN A 49 -16.18 10.05 28.54
CA ASN A 49 -14.85 10.66 28.67
C ASN A 49 -13.76 9.60 28.92
N CYS A 50 -13.79 8.48 28.20
CA CYS A 50 -12.83 7.42 28.41
C CYS A 50 -11.47 7.78 27.84
N VAL A 51 -10.43 7.67 28.66
CA VAL A 51 -9.04 7.78 28.26
C VAL A 51 -8.42 6.38 28.33
N MET A 52 -7.88 5.94 27.20
CA MET A 52 -7.28 4.61 27.05
C MET A 52 -5.85 4.58 27.62
N TYR A 53 -5.16 3.44 27.52
CA TYR A 53 -3.79 3.27 28.04
C TYR A 53 -2.81 4.29 27.46
N ASN A 54 -2.96 4.61 26.17
CA ASN A 54 -2.32 5.78 25.58
C ASN A 54 -3.13 7.01 25.99
N GLU A 55 -2.58 7.87 26.85
CA GLU A 55 -3.33 9.03 27.41
C GLU A 55 -3.83 10.02 26.34
N ASN A 56 -3.27 9.94 25.14
CA ASN A 56 -3.70 10.72 23.98
C ASN A 56 -4.98 10.16 23.34
N GLU A 57 -5.31 8.89 23.53
CA GLU A 57 -6.48 8.23 22.94
C GLU A 57 -7.71 8.35 23.84
N LYS A 58 -8.76 8.94 23.27
CA LYS A 58 -10.05 9.14 23.94
C LYS A 58 -11.18 8.46 23.18
N VAL A 59 -12.10 7.86 23.92
CA VAL A 59 -13.30 7.21 23.40
C VAL A 59 -14.54 7.76 24.10
N ASP A 60 -15.57 8.10 23.33
CA ASP A 60 -16.89 8.50 23.83
C ASP A 60 -17.99 7.97 22.90
N GLY A 61 -19.25 8.07 23.31
CA GLY A 61 -20.39 7.53 22.57
C GLY A 61 -20.80 6.13 23.03
N SER A 62 -21.40 5.35 22.13
CA SER A 62 -21.89 4.02 22.51
C SER A 62 -21.87 2.99 21.39
N VAL A 63 -21.74 1.73 21.79
CA VAL A 63 -21.88 0.55 20.94
C VAL A 63 -22.93 -0.36 21.53
N THR A 64 -23.83 -0.89 20.71
CA THR A 64 -24.71 -1.99 21.08
C THR A 64 -24.29 -3.24 20.32
N VAL A 65 -24.07 -4.33 21.04
CA VAL A 65 -23.86 -5.65 20.44
C VAL A 65 -25.16 -6.43 20.62
N ALA A 66 -25.73 -6.92 19.53
CA ALA A 66 -26.89 -7.79 19.52
C ALA A 66 -26.52 -9.15 18.92
N ILE A 67 -27.00 -10.22 19.54
CA ILE A 67 -26.79 -11.60 19.11
C ILE A 67 -28.16 -12.24 18.92
N ASP A 68 -28.38 -12.84 17.75
CA ASP A 68 -29.57 -13.64 17.47
C ASP A 68 -29.15 -15.01 16.91
N SER A 69 -29.27 -16.03 17.75
CA SER A 69 -29.00 -17.42 17.44
C SER A 69 -30.29 -18.25 17.58
N ASN A 70 -30.71 -18.86 16.47
CA ASN A 70 -31.83 -19.79 16.47
C ASN A 70 -31.31 -21.23 16.48
N ALA A 71 -32.08 -22.15 17.07
CA ALA A 71 -31.72 -23.56 17.08
C ALA A 71 -31.64 -24.10 15.64
N GLY A 72 -30.41 -24.31 15.14
CA GLY A 72 -30.14 -24.82 13.79
C GLY A 72 -29.56 -23.81 12.80
N THR A 73 -29.34 -22.56 13.19
CA THR A 73 -28.57 -21.58 12.39
C THR A 73 -27.29 -21.18 13.11
N ASN A 74 -26.25 -20.84 12.36
CA ASN A 74 -25.11 -20.10 12.91
C ASN A 74 -25.65 -18.69 13.26
N GLY A 75 -25.53 -18.23 14.51
CA GLY A 75 -26.19 -17.01 14.98
C GLY A 75 -25.64 -15.73 14.35
N GLU A 76 -26.49 -14.73 14.12
CA GLU A 76 -26.10 -13.41 13.63
C GLU A 76 -25.58 -12.53 14.78
N VAL A 77 -24.57 -11.71 14.48
CA VAL A 77 -24.02 -10.72 15.41
C VAL A 77 -24.10 -9.35 14.77
N ALA A 78 -24.81 -8.41 15.40
CA ALA A 78 -24.89 -7.03 14.98
C ALA A 78 -24.17 -6.12 15.97
N MET A 79 -23.34 -5.21 15.46
CA MET A 79 -22.75 -4.11 16.21
C MET A 79 -23.35 -2.81 15.71
N LEU A 80 -23.96 -2.03 16.60
CA LEU A 80 -24.56 -0.72 16.29
C LEU A 80 -23.77 0.37 16.99
N PHE A 81 -23.23 1.31 16.22
CA PHE A 81 -22.48 2.46 16.68
C PHE A 81 -23.42 3.65 16.73
N ASN A 82 -23.49 4.32 17.88
CA ASN A 82 -24.23 5.55 18.03
C ASN A 82 -23.26 6.63 18.51
N ASN A 83 -22.80 7.44 17.54
CA ASN A 83 -21.83 8.50 17.74
C ASN A 83 -20.58 8.03 18.51
N LEU A 84 -20.07 6.84 18.21
CA LEU A 84 -18.85 6.35 18.82
C LEU A 84 -17.68 7.19 18.29
N THR A 85 -17.08 8.01 19.13
CA THR A 85 -15.92 8.81 18.78
C THR A 85 -14.66 8.15 19.31
N SER A 86 -13.64 8.03 18.46
CA SER A 86 -12.26 7.78 18.85
C SER A 86 -11.42 8.98 18.43
N SER A 87 -10.54 9.48 19.29
CA SER A 87 -9.67 10.61 18.95
C SER A 87 -8.31 10.49 19.59
N ASN A 88 -7.28 10.92 18.88
CA ASN A 88 -5.92 11.12 19.39
C ASN A 88 -5.47 12.58 19.22
N THR A 89 -4.17 12.86 19.32
CA THR A 89 -3.62 14.22 19.14
C THR A 89 -3.68 14.73 17.70
N GLU A 90 -3.86 13.85 16.72
CA GLU A 90 -3.77 14.14 15.29
C GLU A 90 -5.15 14.15 14.62
N GLN A 91 -6.06 13.28 15.06
CA GLN A 91 -7.32 13.02 14.37
C GLN A 91 -8.45 12.62 15.33
N GLN A 92 -9.68 13.00 14.98
CA GLN A 92 -10.91 12.47 15.56
C GLN A 92 -11.74 11.75 14.49
N ILE A 93 -12.16 10.52 14.81
CA ILE A 93 -13.06 9.70 13.98
C ILE A 93 -14.35 9.46 14.76
N LYS A 94 -15.50 9.72 14.14
CA LYS A 94 -16.82 9.37 14.67
C LYS A 94 -17.48 8.32 13.80
N LEU A 95 -18.00 7.27 14.41
CA LEU A 95 -18.73 6.17 13.76
C LEU A 95 -20.21 6.19 14.17
N THR A 96 -21.10 6.12 13.19
CA THR A 96 -22.54 5.93 13.40
C THR A 96 -23.07 4.94 12.38
N GLY A 97 -23.84 3.94 12.81
CA GLY A 97 -24.38 2.93 11.90
C GLY A 97 -24.24 1.52 12.44
N SER A 98 -24.10 0.52 11.56
CA SER A 98 -24.03 -0.88 11.97
C SER A 98 -23.12 -1.75 11.10
N PHE A 99 -22.54 -2.78 11.73
CA PHE A 99 -22.02 -3.98 11.09
C PHE A 99 -22.89 -5.16 11.49
N ILE A 100 -23.25 -6.03 10.56
CA ILE A 100 -23.98 -7.27 10.82
C ILE A 100 -23.18 -8.40 10.20
N THR A 101 -22.72 -9.33 11.04
CA THR A 101 -22.07 -10.57 10.62
C THR A 101 -23.08 -11.71 10.67
N SER A 102 -23.31 -12.33 9.52
CA SER A 102 -24.19 -13.47 9.33
C SER A 102 -23.33 -14.67 8.90
N PRO A 103 -23.01 -15.60 9.82
CA PRO A 103 -22.37 -16.86 9.44
C PRO A 103 -23.38 -17.76 8.72
N GLY A 104 -22.87 -18.59 7.81
CA GLY A 104 -23.66 -19.49 6.97
C GLY A 104 -22.90 -20.78 6.67
N TYR A 105 -23.59 -21.69 5.98
CA TYR A 105 -23.03 -22.96 5.52
C TYR A 105 -23.58 -23.28 4.14
N ASP A 106 -22.69 -23.42 3.16
CA ASP A 106 -23.06 -23.84 1.81
C ASP A 106 -23.14 -25.37 1.76
N THR A 107 -24.37 -25.89 1.63
CA THR A 107 -24.64 -27.33 1.56
C THR A 107 -24.16 -28.02 0.29
N VAL A 108 -23.89 -27.26 -0.78
CA VAL A 108 -23.42 -27.79 -2.08
C VAL A 108 -21.92 -28.03 -2.03
N THR A 109 -21.18 -27.05 -1.51
CA THR A 109 -19.71 -27.12 -1.39
C THR A 109 -19.26 -27.73 -0.07
N GLY A 110 -20.14 -27.78 0.93
CA GLY A 110 -19.85 -28.26 2.29
C GLY A 110 -19.03 -27.29 3.13
N GLN A 111 -19.07 -25.99 2.81
CA GLN A 111 -18.16 -24.98 3.36
C GLN A 111 -18.88 -23.99 4.30
N ASP A 112 -18.14 -23.53 5.32
CA ASP A 112 -18.57 -22.40 6.15
C ASP A 112 -18.39 -21.09 5.37
N THR A 113 -19.42 -20.26 5.44
CA THR A 113 -19.44 -18.93 4.83
C THR A 113 -19.64 -17.87 5.91
N SER A 114 -19.15 -16.66 5.68
CA SER A 114 -19.43 -15.49 6.52
C SER A 114 -19.86 -14.34 5.61
N SER A 115 -20.86 -13.57 6.01
CA SER A 115 -21.23 -12.34 5.32
C SER A 115 -21.27 -11.20 6.31
N ILE A 116 -20.62 -10.10 6.00
CA ILE A 116 -20.59 -8.87 6.77
C ILE A 116 -21.31 -7.81 5.94
N LYS A 117 -22.42 -7.30 6.46
CA LYS A 117 -23.13 -6.14 5.91
C LYS A 117 -22.83 -4.93 6.76
N GLN A 118 -22.37 -3.85 6.15
CA GLN A 118 -22.07 -2.59 6.81
C GLN A 118 -22.89 -1.44 6.25
N HIS A 119 -23.36 -0.61 7.16
CA HIS A 119 -24.04 0.66 6.92
C HIS A 119 -23.43 1.64 7.92
N ILE A 120 -22.32 2.30 7.57
CA ILE A 120 -21.53 3.10 8.52
C ILE A 120 -21.27 4.48 7.95
N LEU A 121 -21.66 5.50 8.70
CA LEU A 121 -21.17 6.86 8.56
C LEU A 121 -19.87 7.01 9.38
N VAL A 122 -18.80 7.33 8.69
CA VAL A 122 -17.51 7.75 9.25
C VAL A 122 -17.40 9.26 9.10
N GLU A 123 -17.15 9.98 10.19
CA GLU A 123 -16.85 11.41 10.16
C GLU A 123 -15.44 11.65 10.69
N VAL A 124 -14.60 12.31 9.89
CA VAL A 124 -13.21 12.65 10.22
C VAL A 124 -13.11 14.14 10.52
N ASP A 125 -12.62 14.47 11.71
CA ASP A 125 -12.44 15.83 12.23
C ASP A 125 -13.70 16.72 12.09
N GLY A 126 -14.88 16.10 12.12
CA GLY A 126 -16.18 16.75 12.02
C GLY A 126 -16.49 17.41 10.66
N SER A 127 -15.67 17.17 9.63
CA SER A 127 -15.81 17.85 8.32
C SER A 127 -15.93 16.90 7.14
N ASN A 128 -15.11 15.85 7.09
CA ASN A 128 -15.15 14.86 6.02
C ASN A 128 -16.06 13.70 6.42
N GLN A 129 -17.09 13.43 5.62
CA GLN A 129 -18.03 12.33 5.89
C GLN A 129 -17.95 11.29 4.78
N ILE A 130 -17.87 10.02 5.19
CA ILE A 130 -17.88 8.85 4.32
C ILE A 130 -19.01 7.94 4.78
N ILE A 131 -19.99 7.68 3.91
CA ILE A 131 -21.00 6.65 4.14
C ILE A 131 -20.54 5.39 3.43
N SER A 132 -20.46 4.29 4.17
CA SER A 132 -20.03 3.00 3.67
C SER A 132 -21.16 1.99 3.74
N GLU A 133 -21.61 1.56 2.56
CA GLU A 133 -22.66 0.58 2.33
C GLU A 133 -22.04 -0.65 1.65
N LEU A 134 -21.36 -1.52 2.40
CA LEU A 134 -20.66 -2.68 1.81
C LEU A 134 -21.27 -3.99 2.30
N THR A 135 -21.29 -4.98 1.42
CA THR A 135 -21.45 -6.39 1.75
C THR A 135 -20.15 -7.09 1.41
N VAL A 136 -19.53 -7.71 2.40
CA VAL A 136 -18.33 -8.53 2.26
C VAL A 136 -18.75 -9.96 2.56
N SER A 137 -18.54 -10.87 1.62
CA SER A 137 -18.82 -12.29 1.85
C SER A 137 -17.56 -13.11 1.66
N GLU A 138 -17.33 -14.05 2.55
CA GLU A 138 -16.18 -14.92 2.54
C GLU A 138 -16.66 -16.37 2.54
N SER A 139 -16.04 -17.20 1.71
CA SER A 139 -16.16 -18.66 1.78
C SER A 139 -14.81 -19.26 2.11
N SER A 140 -14.73 -20.03 3.19
CA SER A 140 -13.49 -20.69 3.60
C SER A 140 -13.30 -22.00 2.83
N TYR A 141 -12.20 -22.13 2.08
CA TYR A 141 -11.82 -23.40 1.47
C TYR A 141 -11.06 -24.26 2.49
N ASN A 142 -11.75 -25.20 3.12
CA ASN A 142 -11.22 -26.01 4.21
C ASN A 142 -10.41 -27.20 3.66
N ASN A 143 -9.21 -26.95 3.14
CA ASN A 143 -8.24 -28.02 2.88
C ASN A 143 -6.96 -27.72 3.66
N HIS A 144 -6.54 -28.69 4.48
CA HIS A 144 -5.62 -28.62 5.62
C HIS A 144 -4.19 -28.04 5.39
N MET A 145 -3.92 -27.34 4.29
CA MET A 145 -2.57 -26.88 3.92
C MET A 145 -2.51 -25.44 3.38
N ASP A 146 -3.61 -24.83 2.93
CA ASP A 146 -3.58 -23.49 2.32
C ASP A 146 -4.84 -22.69 2.70
N TYR A 147 -4.72 -21.76 3.66
CA TYR A 147 -5.76 -20.78 3.96
C TYR A 147 -5.80 -19.76 2.83
N HIS A 148 -6.71 -19.94 1.87
CA HIS A 148 -7.04 -18.91 0.91
C HIS A 148 -8.49 -18.49 1.15
N GLU A 149 -8.64 -17.32 1.76
CA GLU A 149 -9.91 -16.62 1.87
C GLU A 149 -10.36 -16.26 0.45
N ASN A 150 -11.57 -16.64 0.07
CA ASN A 150 -12.20 -16.17 -1.17
C ASN A 150 -13.19 -15.08 -0.81
N LEU A 151 -12.76 -13.84 -1.02
CA LEU A 151 -13.51 -12.65 -0.67
C LEU A 151 -14.35 -12.18 -1.87
N GLN A 152 -15.63 -11.92 -1.59
CA GLN A 152 -16.54 -11.19 -2.45
C GLN A 152 -16.88 -9.88 -1.77
N LEU A 153 -16.88 -8.80 -2.52
CA LEU A 153 -17.18 -7.46 -2.03
C LEU A 153 -18.22 -6.84 -2.97
N GLU A 154 -19.23 -6.19 -2.44
CA GLU A 154 -20.11 -5.34 -3.25
C GLU A 154 -20.61 -4.17 -2.42
N GLY A 155 -20.83 -3.02 -3.03
CA GLY A 155 -21.47 -1.91 -2.34
C GLY A 155 -21.01 -0.54 -2.81
N THR A 156 -21.20 0.46 -1.95
CA THR A 156 -20.86 1.84 -2.26
C THR A 156 -20.13 2.54 -1.12
N LEU A 157 -19.26 3.47 -1.49
CA LEU A 157 -18.72 4.50 -0.63
C LEU A 157 -19.21 5.86 -1.13
N THR A 158 -19.87 6.62 -0.26
CA THR A 158 -20.31 7.98 -0.56
C THR A 158 -19.46 8.96 0.22
N PHE A 159 -18.73 9.82 -0.48
CA PHE A 159 -17.91 10.88 0.07
C PHE A 159 -18.69 12.20 -0.04
N SER A 160 -18.84 12.91 1.08
CA SER A 160 -19.72 14.10 1.16
C SER A 160 -19.46 15.17 0.10
N ASN A 161 -18.21 15.32 -0.35
CA ASN A 161 -17.80 16.35 -1.31
C ASN A 161 -17.36 15.80 -2.68
N GLU A 162 -17.13 14.49 -2.82
CA GLU A 162 -16.55 13.89 -4.03
C GLU A 162 -17.53 13.00 -4.81
N GLY A 163 -18.63 12.55 -4.17
CA GLY A 163 -19.66 11.75 -4.81
C GLY A 163 -19.67 10.29 -4.37
N VAL A 164 -20.14 9.40 -5.25
CA VAL A 164 -20.37 7.99 -4.95
C VAL A 164 -19.43 7.12 -5.78
N LEU A 165 -18.76 6.19 -5.10
CA LEU A 165 -17.93 5.15 -5.67
C LEU A 165 -18.62 3.81 -5.43
N THR A 166 -18.93 3.07 -6.49
CA THR A 166 -19.43 1.68 -6.36
C THR A 166 -18.25 0.73 -6.42
N LEU A 167 -18.23 -0.28 -5.56
CA LEU A 167 -17.18 -1.29 -5.50
C LEU A 167 -17.78 -2.68 -5.74
N ALA A 168 -17.08 -3.49 -6.50
CA ALA A 168 -17.41 -4.90 -6.68
C ALA A 168 -16.11 -5.73 -6.76
N GLY A 169 -15.92 -6.65 -5.84
CA GLY A 169 -14.81 -7.59 -5.81
C GLY A 169 -15.31 -9.02 -6.01
N LYS A 170 -14.64 -9.78 -6.89
CA LYS A 170 -15.00 -11.16 -7.21
C LYS A 170 -13.78 -12.06 -7.14
N GLU A 171 -13.96 -13.23 -6.53
CA GLU A 171 -12.93 -14.28 -6.50
C GLU A 171 -11.59 -13.76 -5.98
N MET A 172 -11.61 -12.86 -4.99
CA MET A 172 -10.39 -12.25 -4.44
C MET A 172 -9.74 -13.25 -3.47
N TYR A 173 -8.71 -13.94 -3.97
CA TYR A 173 -7.95 -14.95 -3.24
C TYR A 173 -6.70 -14.34 -2.58
N GLY A 174 -6.46 -14.68 -1.32
CA GLY A 174 -5.30 -14.19 -0.56
C GLY A 174 -5.66 -13.04 0.37
N TYR A 175 -4.70 -12.15 0.66
CA TYR A 175 -4.87 -11.10 1.66
C TYR A 175 -4.84 -9.70 1.04
N SER A 176 -5.79 -8.86 1.45
CA SER A 176 -5.71 -7.42 1.19
C SER A 176 -4.40 -6.84 1.75
N PRO A 177 -3.76 -5.85 1.08
CA PRO A 177 -4.19 -5.23 -0.17
C PRO A 177 -3.79 -5.99 -1.45
N ASN A 178 -2.90 -6.99 -1.33
CA ASN A 178 -2.28 -7.68 -2.46
C ASN A 178 -2.83 -9.09 -2.59
N PHE A 179 -3.98 -9.22 -3.24
CA PHE A 179 -4.58 -10.51 -3.53
C PHE A 179 -3.71 -11.29 -4.55
N GLN A 180 -3.68 -12.60 -4.40
CA GLN A 180 -2.98 -13.50 -5.32
C GLN A 180 -3.72 -13.64 -6.65
N LYS A 181 -5.05 -13.60 -6.59
CA LYS A 181 -5.93 -13.69 -7.74
C LYS A 181 -7.24 -12.96 -7.47
N GLY A 182 -7.90 -12.47 -8.50
CA GLY A 182 -9.29 -11.97 -8.43
C GLY A 182 -9.45 -10.62 -9.07
N GLU A 183 -10.64 -10.06 -9.00
CA GLU A 183 -10.95 -8.80 -9.64
C GLU A 183 -11.56 -7.84 -8.62
N LEU A 184 -11.13 -6.57 -8.62
CA LEU A 184 -11.73 -5.49 -7.86
C LEU A 184 -12.07 -4.33 -8.80
N ARG A 185 -13.37 -4.09 -8.99
CA ARG A 185 -13.94 -3.06 -9.84
C ARG A 185 -14.41 -1.87 -9.02
N PHE A 186 -14.15 -0.69 -9.54
CA PHE A 186 -14.59 0.60 -9.02
C PHE A 186 -15.37 1.33 -10.12
N GLU A 187 -16.60 1.72 -9.84
CA GLU A 187 -17.41 2.51 -10.77
C GLU A 187 -17.62 3.91 -10.20
N GLY A 188 -16.99 4.90 -10.85
CA GLY A 188 -17.12 6.31 -10.52
C GLY A 188 -18.07 7.05 -11.46
N SER A 189 -18.15 8.38 -11.34
CA SER A 189 -18.95 9.21 -12.24
C SER A 189 -18.39 9.22 -13.66
N ASP A 190 -17.07 9.33 -13.78
CA ASP A 190 -16.40 9.68 -15.04
C ASP A 190 -15.81 8.47 -15.76
N LYS A 191 -15.38 7.46 -15.00
CA LYS A 191 -14.76 6.23 -15.52
C LYS A 191 -15.00 5.05 -14.58
N ASN A 192 -14.80 3.85 -15.11
CA ASN A 192 -14.70 2.63 -14.32
C ASN A 192 -13.25 2.15 -14.30
N ILE A 193 -12.79 1.68 -13.15
CA ILE A 193 -11.46 1.13 -12.95
C ILE A 193 -11.61 -0.33 -12.55
N THR A 194 -10.74 -1.19 -13.08
CA THR A 194 -10.65 -2.59 -12.66
C THR A 194 -9.21 -2.92 -12.29
N LEU A 195 -9.03 -3.47 -11.10
CA LEU A 195 -7.80 -4.12 -10.67
C LEU A 195 -7.97 -5.62 -10.86
N ASP A 196 -7.19 -6.21 -11.77
CA ASP A 196 -7.14 -7.65 -11.99
C ASP A 196 -5.84 -8.19 -11.37
N PHE A 197 -6.01 -9.01 -10.34
CA PHE A 197 -4.92 -9.61 -9.58
C PHE A 197 -4.59 -10.96 -10.22
N ASP A 198 -3.33 -11.14 -10.61
CA ASP A 198 -2.76 -12.41 -11.06
C ASP A 198 -1.28 -12.45 -10.69
N TYR A 199 -0.99 -12.93 -9.47
CA TYR A 199 0.34 -12.82 -8.86
C TYR A 199 1.47 -13.30 -9.79
N PRO A 200 2.55 -12.51 -9.94
CA PRO A 200 2.90 -11.30 -9.18
C PRO A 200 2.34 -9.98 -9.75
N ASN A 201 1.52 -10.04 -10.79
CA ASN A 201 1.10 -8.86 -11.54
C ASN A 201 -0.27 -8.37 -11.09
N ILE A 202 -0.45 -7.05 -11.10
CA ILE A 202 -1.74 -6.40 -10.84
C ILE A 202 -2.02 -5.51 -12.04
N ALA A 203 -2.94 -5.92 -12.90
CA ALA A 203 -3.34 -5.10 -14.03
C ALA A 203 -4.36 -4.06 -13.58
N TYR A 204 -4.09 -2.80 -13.92
CA TYR A 204 -5.00 -1.68 -13.76
C TYR A 204 -5.62 -1.39 -15.13
N TYR A 205 -6.94 -1.48 -15.24
CA TYR A 205 -7.70 -1.19 -16.45
C TYR A 205 -8.64 0.00 -16.23
N GLU A 206 -8.78 0.84 -17.25
CA GLU A 206 -9.76 1.93 -17.27
C GLU A 206 -10.73 1.78 -18.43
N ASP A 207 -12.02 1.82 -18.12
CA ASP A 207 -13.11 2.11 -19.05
C ASP A 207 -13.44 3.61 -18.90
N SER A 208 -12.84 4.41 -19.78
CA SER A 208 -12.86 5.89 -19.68
C SER A 208 -14.12 6.50 -20.26
N ASN A 209 -14.87 5.73 -21.07
CA ASN A 209 -16.05 6.18 -21.78
C ASN A 209 -17.36 5.54 -21.24
N LYS A 210 -17.23 4.57 -20.32
CA LYS A 210 -18.31 3.81 -19.67
C LYS A 210 -19.17 2.98 -20.64
N ASP A 211 -18.58 2.47 -21.72
CA ASP A 211 -19.24 1.58 -22.67
C ASP A 211 -19.12 0.09 -22.29
N GLY A 212 -18.42 -0.20 -21.19
CA GLY A 212 -18.20 -1.56 -20.69
C GLY A 212 -17.02 -2.27 -21.35
N GLN A 213 -16.18 -1.56 -22.11
CA GLN A 213 -14.89 -2.03 -22.61
C GLN A 213 -13.76 -1.18 -22.02
N TYR A 214 -12.63 -1.82 -21.72
CA TYR A 214 -11.45 -1.11 -21.25
C TYR A 214 -10.77 -0.40 -22.44
N ASP A 215 -10.38 0.85 -22.23
CA ASP A 215 -9.68 1.69 -23.21
C ASP A 215 -8.17 1.75 -22.92
N LEU A 216 -7.81 1.81 -21.64
CA LEU A 216 -6.45 2.02 -21.15
C LEU A 216 -6.07 1.00 -20.09
N GLY A 217 -4.77 0.77 -19.90
CA GLY A 217 -4.28 -0.02 -18.79
C GLY A 217 -2.78 0.15 -18.50
N THR A 218 -2.36 -0.38 -17.36
CA THR A 218 -0.97 -0.47 -16.92
C THR A 218 -0.83 -1.58 -15.86
N TYR A 219 0.38 -1.92 -15.46
CA TYR A 219 0.63 -2.84 -14.36
C TYR A 219 1.12 -2.09 -13.13
N LEU A 220 0.55 -2.43 -11.97
CA LEU A 220 0.96 -1.92 -10.68
C LEU A 220 1.84 -2.95 -9.96
N THR A 221 2.90 -2.48 -9.33
CA THR A 221 3.67 -3.26 -8.36
C THR A 221 2.92 -3.35 -7.03
N ASN A 222 3.27 -4.33 -6.18
CA ASN A 222 2.73 -4.42 -4.82
C ASN A 222 2.92 -3.13 -4.01
N MET A 223 4.06 -2.44 -4.17
CA MET A 223 4.31 -1.15 -3.52
C MET A 223 3.35 -0.07 -4.02
N GLN A 224 3.12 0.01 -5.34
CA GLN A 224 2.15 0.96 -5.89
C GLN A 224 0.72 0.62 -5.47
N MET A 225 0.39 -0.66 -5.27
CA MET A 225 -0.91 -1.08 -4.76
C MET A 225 -1.14 -0.62 -3.31
N GLU A 226 -0.13 -0.75 -2.45
CA GLU A 226 -0.16 -0.19 -1.08
C GLU A 226 -0.33 1.33 -1.09
N GLN A 227 0.37 2.01 -2.02
CA GLN A 227 0.23 3.45 -2.23
C GLN A 227 -1.16 3.83 -2.77
N PHE A 228 -1.75 3.02 -3.64
CA PHE A 228 -3.08 3.23 -4.20
C PHE A 228 -4.14 3.22 -3.10
N ILE A 229 -4.14 2.19 -2.25
CA ILE A 229 -5.11 2.07 -1.14
C ILE A 229 -4.89 3.13 -0.06
N SER A 230 -3.65 3.53 0.19
CA SER A 230 -3.35 4.62 1.13
C SER A 230 -3.55 6.02 0.55
N ALA A 231 -3.98 6.14 -0.71
CA ALA A 231 -4.12 7.40 -1.45
C ALA A 231 -2.82 8.25 -1.47
N THR A 232 -1.66 7.58 -1.47
CA THR A 232 -0.33 8.20 -1.58
C THR A 232 0.33 7.95 -2.94
N LEU A 233 -0.28 7.13 -3.78
CA LEU A 233 0.18 6.91 -5.15
C LEU A 233 0.05 8.21 -5.94
N GLY A 234 1.09 8.53 -6.71
CA GLY A 234 1.05 9.62 -7.67
C GLY A 234 0.07 9.35 -8.81
N GLU A 235 0.13 10.18 -9.85
CA GLU A 235 -0.68 9.97 -11.04
C GLU A 235 -0.34 8.63 -11.71
N ILE A 236 -1.35 7.79 -11.93
CA ILE A 236 -1.23 6.57 -12.74
C ILE A 236 -1.30 7.01 -14.20
N THR A 237 -0.30 6.64 -14.99
CA THR A 237 -0.23 6.96 -16.43
C THR A 237 -0.48 5.69 -17.26
N PRO A 238 -1.75 5.30 -17.49
CA PRO A 238 -2.05 4.12 -18.29
C PRO A 238 -1.84 4.40 -19.78
N VAL A 239 -1.56 3.34 -20.54
CA VAL A 239 -1.40 3.37 -22.00
C VAL A 239 -2.59 2.69 -22.68
N ALA A 240 -2.75 2.88 -23.99
CA ALA A 240 -3.74 2.12 -24.75
C ALA A 240 -3.50 0.61 -24.61
N LEU A 241 -4.55 -0.20 -24.51
CA LEU A 241 -4.42 -1.65 -24.23
C LEU A 241 -3.53 -2.40 -25.24
N ASN A 242 -3.50 -1.96 -26.49
CA ASN A 242 -2.64 -2.58 -27.52
C ASN A 242 -1.15 -2.24 -27.37
N LEU A 243 -0.81 -1.33 -26.46
CA LEU A 243 0.55 -0.94 -26.09
C LEU A 243 0.89 -1.43 -24.66
N MET A 244 -0.05 -2.02 -23.95
CA MET A 244 0.18 -2.52 -22.59
C MET A 244 1.07 -3.77 -22.65
N SER A 245 2.15 -3.75 -21.88
CA SER A 245 3.12 -4.83 -21.68
C SER A 245 3.43 -4.97 -20.19
N LEU A 246 3.91 -6.13 -19.79
CA LEU A 246 4.44 -6.35 -18.44
C LEU A 246 5.68 -5.46 -18.22
N PRO A 247 5.94 -4.98 -16.99
CA PRO A 247 7.13 -4.19 -16.74
C PRO A 247 8.42 -5.01 -16.94
N PRO A 248 9.49 -4.42 -17.51
CA PRO A 248 10.78 -5.07 -17.61
C PRO A 248 11.38 -5.43 -16.25
N ILE A 249 12.21 -6.46 -16.23
CA ILE A 249 13.05 -6.82 -15.09
C ILE A 249 14.44 -6.22 -15.34
N ALA A 250 14.95 -5.41 -14.40
CA ALA A 250 16.26 -4.77 -14.51
C ALA A 250 17.09 -5.00 -13.23
N TYR A 251 18.25 -5.64 -13.37
CA TYR A 251 19.18 -5.85 -12.26
C TYR A 251 20.23 -4.75 -12.19
N THR A 252 20.90 -4.68 -11.04
CA THR A 252 21.98 -3.73 -10.79
C THR A 252 23.04 -3.79 -11.90
N PRO A 253 23.56 -2.63 -12.37
CA PRO A 253 24.70 -2.59 -13.27
C PRO A 253 25.88 -3.43 -12.78
N GLU A 254 26.71 -3.87 -13.70
CA GLU A 254 27.93 -4.61 -13.36
C GLU A 254 29.16 -3.70 -13.42
N ARG A 255 30.14 -4.00 -12.56
CA ARG A 255 31.49 -3.42 -12.63
C ARG A 255 32.52 -4.49 -12.88
N ASN A 256 33.59 -4.10 -13.55
CA ASN A 256 34.80 -4.89 -13.52
C ASN A 256 35.49 -4.70 -12.17
N TYR A 257 35.60 -5.78 -11.40
CA TYR A 257 36.24 -5.77 -10.07
C TYR A 257 37.72 -5.40 -10.08
N SER A 258 38.36 -5.42 -11.25
CA SER A 258 39.74 -5.00 -11.42
C SER A 258 39.90 -3.50 -11.65
N ASP A 259 38.80 -2.78 -11.88
CA ASP A 259 38.84 -1.36 -12.15
C ASP A 259 38.95 -0.56 -10.85
N GLU A 260 39.87 0.38 -10.84
CA GLU A 260 39.96 1.43 -9.82
C GLU A 260 39.32 2.69 -10.40
N TYR A 261 38.33 3.25 -9.71
CA TYR A 261 37.63 4.43 -10.16
C TYR A 261 38.27 5.71 -9.62
N PHE A 262 38.74 6.56 -10.52
CA PHE A 262 39.34 7.84 -10.19
C PHE A 262 38.46 8.99 -10.67
N ALA A 263 38.27 10.00 -9.82
CA ALA A 263 37.58 11.25 -10.15
C ALA A 263 38.14 11.96 -11.41
N THR A 264 39.41 11.72 -11.74
CA THR A 264 40.12 12.34 -12.86
C THR A 264 39.96 11.60 -14.19
N SER A 265 39.30 10.43 -14.20
CA SER A 265 39.04 9.63 -15.40
C SER A 265 37.55 9.36 -15.57
N PRO A 266 37.07 9.14 -16.81
CA PRO A 266 35.71 8.67 -17.01
C PRO A 266 35.47 7.33 -16.29
N ILE A 267 34.32 7.20 -15.63
CA ILE A 267 33.94 6.01 -14.88
C ILE A 267 32.88 5.27 -15.68
N SER A 268 33.13 4.01 -16.04
CA SER A 268 32.19 3.21 -16.84
C SER A 268 31.70 1.99 -16.09
N VAL A 269 30.47 1.58 -16.40
CA VAL A 269 29.84 0.35 -15.93
C VAL A 269 29.33 -0.45 -17.12
N GLU A 270 29.09 -1.74 -16.88
CA GLU A 270 28.44 -2.64 -17.82
C GLU A 270 26.96 -2.80 -17.47
N ASN A 271 26.16 -3.20 -18.46
CA ASN A 271 24.76 -3.50 -18.21
C ASN A 271 24.65 -4.67 -17.22
N GLY A 272 23.72 -4.57 -16.29
CA GLY A 272 23.27 -5.73 -15.52
C GLY A 272 22.42 -6.66 -16.39
N TYR A 273 21.96 -7.77 -15.80
CA TYR A 273 20.91 -8.59 -16.41
C TYR A 273 19.62 -7.77 -16.56
N TYR A 274 18.97 -7.91 -17.71
CA TYR A 274 17.62 -7.42 -17.92
C TYR A 274 16.88 -8.34 -18.89
N GLU A 275 15.58 -8.42 -18.70
CA GLU A 275 14.68 -9.14 -19.58
C GLU A 275 13.28 -8.54 -19.47
N ASP A 276 12.42 -8.90 -20.40
CA ASP A 276 11.02 -8.58 -20.33
C ASP A 276 10.20 -9.85 -20.68
N PRO A 277 9.17 -10.21 -19.90
CA PRO A 277 8.40 -11.43 -20.15
C PRO A 277 7.64 -11.43 -21.47
N ASP A 278 7.24 -10.27 -22.00
CA ASP A 278 6.39 -10.16 -23.18
C ASP A 278 6.92 -9.18 -24.27
N THR A 279 7.99 -8.46 -23.98
CA THR A 279 8.71 -7.61 -24.94
C THR A 279 10.03 -8.24 -25.39
N ALA A 280 10.32 -8.23 -26.70
CA ALA A 280 11.57 -8.78 -27.20
C ALA A 280 12.79 -7.94 -26.79
N MET A 281 13.92 -8.58 -26.50
CA MET A 281 15.14 -7.91 -26.02
C MET A 281 15.65 -6.78 -26.92
N ASP A 282 15.46 -6.87 -28.24
CA ASP A 282 15.88 -5.84 -29.20
C ASP A 282 14.94 -4.63 -29.27
N GLN A 283 13.80 -4.71 -28.57
CA GLN A 283 12.85 -3.62 -28.40
C GLN A 283 13.01 -2.90 -27.05
N LEU A 284 13.86 -3.42 -26.16
CA LEU A 284 14.14 -2.78 -24.88
C LEU A 284 15.20 -1.68 -25.04
N GLU A 285 14.92 -0.52 -24.44
CA GLU A 285 15.84 0.60 -24.37
C GLU A 285 16.53 0.62 -23.00
N VAL A 286 17.87 0.61 -23.00
CA VAL A 286 18.69 0.69 -21.78
C VAL A 286 19.36 2.05 -21.69
N SER A 287 19.20 2.70 -20.56
CA SER A 287 19.90 3.91 -20.15
C SER A 287 20.34 3.79 -18.69
N PHE A 288 20.93 4.85 -18.13
CA PHE A 288 21.47 4.86 -16.78
C PHE A 288 21.00 6.10 -16.02
N ARG A 289 21.05 6.01 -14.70
CA ARG A 289 20.83 7.15 -13.81
C ARG A 289 21.94 7.18 -12.78
N TRP A 290 22.75 8.23 -12.85
CA TRP A 290 23.86 8.44 -11.92
C TRP A 290 23.41 9.27 -10.73
N TYR A 291 23.98 8.95 -9.56
CA TYR A 291 23.71 9.63 -8.31
C TYR A 291 25.03 10.02 -7.63
N LEU A 292 25.10 11.24 -7.14
CA LEU A 292 26.20 11.75 -6.34
C LEU A 292 25.66 12.17 -4.97
N ASN A 293 26.16 11.56 -3.90
CA ASN A 293 25.73 11.82 -2.53
C ASN A 293 24.19 11.73 -2.35
N GLY A 294 23.57 10.74 -3.00
CA GLY A 294 22.13 10.48 -2.98
C GLY A 294 21.29 11.41 -3.88
N GLN A 295 21.90 12.30 -4.66
CA GLN A 295 21.19 13.20 -5.59
C GLN A 295 21.45 12.79 -7.05
N VAL A 296 20.42 12.83 -7.90
CA VAL A 296 20.55 12.51 -9.33
C VAL A 296 21.45 13.53 -10.03
N ILE A 297 22.35 13.04 -10.88
CA ILE A 297 23.19 13.87 -11.74
C ILE A 297 22.47 14.08 -13.08
N GLU A 298 21.77 15.22 -13.20
CA GLU A 298 20.95 15.53 -14.38
C GLU A 298 21.75 15.46 -15.70
N GLY A 299 21.12 14.86 -16.71
CA GLY A 299 21.69 14.70 -18.05
C GLY A 299 22.75 13.60 -18.19
N GLN A 300 23.15 12.93 -17.10
CA GLN A 300 24.06 11.77 -17.17
C GLN A 300 23.25 10.48 -17.30
N THR A 301 23.02 10.04 -18.54
CA THR A 301 22.16 8.89 -18.84
C THR A 301 22.83 7.73 -19.56
N THR A 302 24.14 7.84 -19.84
CA THR A 302 24.92 6.77 -20.47
C THR A 302 25.61 5.90 -19.42
N ASN A 303 26.17 4.77 -19.84
CA ASN A 303 26.92 3.87 -18.97
C ASN A 303 28.32 4.42 -18.57
N THR A 304 28.65 5.64 -18.95
CA THR A 304 29.92 6.30 -18.64
C THR A 304 29.68 7.68 -18.05
N LEU A 305 30.13 7.88 -16.81
CA LEU A 305 30.20 9.19 -16.19
C LEU A 305 31.49 9.92 -16.62
N PRO A 306 31.41 11.15 -17.16
CA PRO A 306 32.58 11.96 -17.45
C PRO A 306 33.45 12.25 -16.22
N ALA A 307 34.75 12.43 -16.45
CA ALA A 307 35.70 12.83 -15.41
C ALA A 307 35.36 14.20 -14.80
N GLY A 308 35.71 14.39 -13.53
CA GLY A 308 35.64 15.67 -12.82
C GLY A 308 34.26 16.02 -12.26
N ILE A 309 33.26 15.12 -12.37
CA ILE A 309 31.93 15.31 -11.77
C ILE A 309 31.96 14.97 -10.28
N ALA A 310 32.54 13.82 -9.92
CA ALA A 310 32.72 13.41 -8.54
C ALA A 310 34.14 13.73 -8.06
N VAL A 311 34.31 13.90 -6.75
CA VAL A 311 35.61 14.04 -6.08
C VAL A 311 35.83 12.94 -5.05
N PHE A 312 37.09 12.77 -4.61
CA PHE A 312 37.40 11.80 -3.56
C PHE A 312 36.59 12.08 -2.28
N GLY A 313 35.98 11.03 -1.73
CA GLY A 313 35.09 11.10 -0.58
C GLY A 313 33.60 11.24 -0.91
N ASP A 314 33.23 11.50 -2.16
CA ASP A 314 31.84 11.42 -2.60
C ASP A 314 31.34 9.97 -2.61
N THR A 315 30.04 9.80 -2.37
CA THR A 315 29.32 8.55 -2.61
C THR A 315 28.79 8.58 -4.04
N LEU A 316 29.34 7.73 -4.91
CA LEU A 316 28.92 7.61 -6.30
C LEU A 316 28.13 6.32 -6.50
N GLU A 317 26.93 6.44 -7.06
CA GLU A 317 26.06 5.32 -7.35
C GLU A 317 25.47 5.41 -8.76
N VAL A 318 25.13 4.27 -9.33
CA VAL A 318 24.49 4.21 -10.65
C VAL A 318 23.43 3.12 -10.70
N ALA A 319 22.28 3.43 -11.28
CA ALA A 319 21.23 2.45 -11.59
C ALA A 319 21.10 2.29 -13.11
N MET A 320 20.73 1.10 -13.54
CA MET A 320 20.27 0.84 -14.90
C MET A 320 18.80 1.23 -15.01
N VAL A 321 18.41 1.79 -16.15
CA VAL A 321 17.03 2.14 -16.46
C VAL A 321 16.64 1.39 -17.73
N VAL A 322 15.64 0.53 -17.65
CA VAL A 322 15.16 -0.29 -18.77
C VAL A 322 13.73 0.11 -19.11
N SER A 323 13.47 0.30 -20.40
CA SER A 323 12.17 0.72 -20.93
C SER A 323 11.73 -0.20 -22.06
N ASP A 324 10.48 -0.62 -22.04
CA ASP A 324 9.78 -1.34 -23.12
C ASP A 324 8.83 -0.41 -23.90
N SER A 325 8.98 0.91 -23.74
CA SER A 325 8.09 2.00 -24.19
C SER A 325 6.82 2.24 -23.37
N ALA A 326 6.22 1.22 -22.77
CA ALA A 326 5.03 1.36 -21.93
C ALA A 326 5.36 1.60 -20.46
N ASN A 327 6.45 0.99 -20.01
CA ASN A 327 6.96 0.92 -18.66
C ASN A 327 8.42 1.38 -18.62
N ILE A 328 8.81 1.98 -17.49
CA ILE A 328 10.19 2.34 -17.20
C ILE A 328 10.54 1.80 -15.83
N VAL A 329 11.54 0.92 -15.76
CA VAL A 329 12.01 0.30 -14.52
C VAL A 329 13.43 0.77 -14.22
N VAL A 330 13.64 1.24 -12.99
CA VAL A 330 14.95 1.61 -12.46
C VAL A 330 15.45 0.47 -11.57
N SER A 331 16.62 -0.08 -11.88
CA SER A 331 17.23 -1.15 -11.10
C SER A 331 17.67 -0.67 -9.71
N PRO A 332 18.02 -1.60 -8.79
CA PRO A 332 18.81 -1.23 -7.63
C PRO A 332 20.16 -0.61 -8.03
N THR A 333 20.71 0.24 -7.17
CA THR A 333 21.96 0.97 -7.44
C THR A 333 23.20 0.10 -7.25
N LEU A 334 24.22 0.33 -8.08
CA LEU A 334 25.59 -0.11 -7.87
C LEU A 334 26.37 1.02 -7.20
N SER A 335 26.98 0.73 -6.06
CA SER A 335 27.87 1.67 -5.36
C SER A 335 29.31 1.55 -5.86
N LEU A 336 29.93 2.68 -6.18
CA LEU A 336 31.26 2.77 -6.76
C LEU A 336 32.20 3.51 -5.79
N GLU A 337 33.26 2.83 -5.37
CA GLU A 337 34.25 3.40 -4.47
C GLU A 337 35.29 4.20 -5.27
N LEU A 338 35.34 5.51 -5.01
CA LEU A 338 36.32 6.41 -5.63
C LEU A 338 37.66 6.33 -4.89
N GLN A 339 38.71 6.06 -5.65
CA GLN A 339 40.08 6.13 -5.18
C GLN A 339 40.60 7.57 -5.20
N ASP A 340 41.47 7.89 -4.26
CA ASP A 340 42.17 9.17 -4.24
C ASP A 340 43.12 9.23 -5.45
N SER A 341 42.88 10.19 -6.33
CA SER A 341 43.70 10.34 -7.53
C SER A 341 45.04 10.94 -7.15
N PRO A 342 46.18 10.36 -7.58
CA PRO A 342 47.49 10.97 -7.35
C PRO A 342 47.50 12.40 -7.90
N ALA A 343 48.01 13.35 -7.10
CA ALA A 343 48.21 14.71 -7.57
C ALA A 343 49.11 14.71 -8.81
N GLN A 344 48.62 15.25 -9.92
CA GLN A 344 49.39 15.40 -11.15
C GLN A 344 49.91 16.83 -11.28
N LEU A 345 51.21 16.98 -11.53
CA LEU A 345 51.84 18.26 -11.84
C LEU A 345 52.17 18.27 -13.34
N ALA A 346 51.42 19.06 -14.11
CA ALA A 346 51.80 19.40 -15.47
C ALA A 346 52.68 20.65 -15.42
N LEU A 347 53.84 20.59 -16.07
CA LEU A 347 54.75 21.74 -16.20
C LEU A 347 54.75 22.17 -17.66
N GLU A 348 54.18 23.34 -17.94
CA GLU A 348 54.20 23.92 -19.28
C GLU A 348 55.34 24.95 -19.41
N GLY A 349 55.89 25.10 -20.62
CA GLY A 349 56.89 26.13 -20.92
C GLY A 349 58.34 25.79 -20.51
N LEU A 350 58.67 24.53 -20.26
CA LEU A 350 60.06 24.11 -20.08
C LEU A 350 60.79 24.01 -21.43
N ASP A 351 61.82 24.84 -21.62
CA ASP A 351 62.71 24.75 -22.78
C ASP A 351 63.46 23.40 -22.79
N GLY A 352 63.52 22.75 -23.96
CA GLY A 352 64.14 21.43 -24.13
C GLY A 352 65.64 21.35 -23.85
N THR A 353 66.30 22.49 -23.62
CA THR A 353 67.71 22.60 -23.20
C THR A 353 67.87 23.78 -22.24
N ILE A 354 68.30 23.51 -21.00
CA ILE A 354 68.58 24.50 -19.97
C ILE A 354 70.10 24.57 -19.77
N ALA A 355 70.69 25.77 -19.88
CA ALA A 355 72.13 25.96 -19.66
C ALA A 355 72.46 26.12 -18.17
N ALA A 356 73.68 25.74 -17.77
CA ALA A 356 74.15 25.93 -16.40
C ALA A 356 74.13 27.43 -16.00
N GLY A 357 73.39 27.76 -14.94
CA GLY A 357 73.24 29.12 -14.42
C GLY A 357 71.99 29.87 -14.90
N GLN A 358 71.13 29.29 -15.73
CA GLN A 358 69.84 29.91 -16.10
C GLN A 358 68.78 29.74 -15.01
N THR A 359 68.01 30.81 -14.78
CA THR A 359 66.74 30.74 -14.05
C THR A 359 65.67 30.23 -15.01
N VAL A 360 64.99 29.16 -14.61
CA VAL A 360 63.86 28.59 -15.34
C VAL A 360 62.57 28.99 -14.64
N SER A 361 61.57 29.39 -15.40
CA SER A 361 60.23 29.66 -14.92
C SER A 361 59.26 28.80 -15.74
N PHE A 362 58.42 28.06 -15.03
CA PHE A 362 57.32 27.29 -15.58
C PHE A 362 56.04 27.79 -14.92
N THR A 363 54.90 27.54 -15.56
CA THR A 363 53.58 27.85 -15.02
C THR A 363 52.78 26.59 -14.79
#